data_AF-A0A8H3INP4-F1
#
_entry.id   AF-A0A8H3INP4-F1
#
_cell.length_a   1.000
_cell.length_b   1.000
_cell.length_c   1.000
_cell.angle_alpha   90.00
_cell.angle_beta   90.00
_cell.angle_gamma   90.00
#
_symmetry.space_group_name_H-M   'P 1'
#
loop_
_entity.id
_entity.type
_entity.pdbx_description
1 polymer ?
#
loop_
_entity_poly.entity_id
_entity_poly.type
_entity_poly.pdbx_seq_one_letter_code
_entity_poly.pdbx_strand_id
1 'polypeptide(L)'
;MPVGVLPAWEVKTLAILGLVFITFINCLGTVAGARAANAFLMLKLLAVISIAATGIVVGITGRHSHEPGPDWFASDPDPRRQTMLDWAKAGEYITAIYGALFCYGGWESIGFVAGEMADPSRDLPRVINTAMSVAISSFVLVNIALFMVIPFETVRARSVVAVVGAHENFAYP
;
A
#
# COMPACT_ATOMS: atom_id res chain seq x y z
N MET A 1 -4.43 7.68 -24.28
CA MET A 1 -5.55 6.72 -24.42
C MET A 1 -6.07 6.41 -23.01
N PRO A 2 -7.39 6.41 -22.74
CA PRO A 2 -7.86 6.06 -21.40
C PRO A 2 -7.51 4.59 -21.18
N VAL A 3 -6.61 4.32 -20.23
CA VAL A 3 -6.30 2.95 -19.78
C VAL A 3 -7.63 2.39 -19.28
N GLY A 4 -8.25 1.54 -20.10
CA GLY A 4 -9.58 1.02 -19.83
C GLY A 4 -9.55 0.28 -18.50
N VAL A 5 -10.50 0.59 -17.63
CA VAL A 5 -10.88 -0.32 -16.55
C VAL A 5 -11.15 -1.67 -17.21
N LEU A 6 -10.27 -2.65 -16.98
CA LEU A 6 -10.42 -3.99 -17.50
C LEU A 6 -11.85 -4.45 -17.15
N PRO A 7 -12.63 -4.97 -18.11
CA PRO A 7 -13.99 -5.38 -17.83
C PRO A 7 -14.00 -6.40 -16.68
N ALA A 8 -15.04 -6.38 -15.85
CA ALA A 8 -15.07 -7.11 -14.58
C ALA A 8 -14.77 -8.62 -14.71
N TRP A 9 -15.02 -9.20 -15.88
CA TRP A 9 -14.70 -10.60 -16.16
C TRP A 9 -13.19 -10.86 -16.30
N GLU A 10 -12.39 -9.93 -16.83
CA GLU A 10 -10.93 -10.07 -16.96
C GLU A 10 -10.26 -10.03 -15.60
N VAL A 11 -10.67 -9.07 -14.74
CA VAL A 11 -10.18 -8.98 -13.36
C VAL A 11 -10.52 -10.24 -12.57
N LYS A 12 -11.74 -10.76 -12.73
CA LYS A 12 -12.17 -12.01 -12.08
C LYS A 12 -11.37 -13.21 -12.57
N THR A 13 -11.16 -13.35 -13.87
CA THR A 13 -10.38 -14.47 -14.42
C THR A 13 -8.93 -14.44 -13.95
N LEU A 14 -8.28 -13.27 -13.96
CA LEU A 14 -6.92 -13.10 -13.42
C LEU A 14 -6.86 -13.43 -11.92
N ALA A 15 -7.85 -12.99 -11.14
CA ALA A 15 -7.92 -13.29 -9.71
C ALA A 15 -8.10 -14.80 -9.46
N ILE A 16 -8.97 -15.48 -10.21
CA ILE A 16 -9.17 -16.94 -10.12
C ILE A 16 -7.89 -17.68 -10.50
N LEU A 17 -7.22 -17.28 -11.58
CA LEU A 17 -5.98 -17.90 -12.02
C LEU A 17 -4.87 -17.75 -10.98
N GLY A 18 -4.72 -16.55 -10.40
CA GLY A 18 -3.77 -16.30 -9.31
C GLY A 18 -4.08 -17.14 -8.07
N LEU A 19 -5.35 -17.26 -7.69
CA LEU A 19 -5.77 -18.10 -6.57
C LEU A 19 -5.42 -19.57 -6.81
N VAL A 20 -5.80 -20.12 -7.96
CA VAL A 20 -5.50 -21.51 -8.33
C VAL A 20 -3.99 -21.76 -8.36
N PHE A 21 -3.20 -20.81 -8.87
CA PHE A 21 -1.75 -20.91 -8.90
C PHE A 21 -1.13 -20.97 -7.49
N ILE A 22 -1.54 -20.08 -6.59
CA ILE A 22 -1.06 -20.06 -5.20
C ILE A 22 -1.50 -21.33 -4.48
N THR A 23 -2.76 -21.75 -4.63
CA THR A 23 -3.28 -23.00 -4.06
C THR A 23 -2.47 -24.20 -4.57
N PHE A 24 -2.16 -24.26 -5.86
CA PHE A 24 -1.34 -25.32 -6.43
C PHE A 24 0.05 -25.37 -5.81
N ILE A 25 0.74 -24.23 -5.65
CA ILE A 25 2.04 -24.16 -4.95
C ILE A 25 1.92 -24.66 -3.51
N ASN A 26 0.87 -24.24 -2.80
CA ASN A 26 0.63 -24.69 -1.43
C ASN A 26 0.35 -26.20 -1.34
N CYS A 27 -0.27 -26.79 -2.36
CA CYS A 27 -0.50 -28.23 -2.46
C CYS A 27 0.77 -29.04 -2.80
N LEU A 28 1.78 -28.44 -3.45
CA LEU A 28 3.05 -29.12 -3.75
C LEU A 28 3.92 -29.36 -2.50
N GLY A 29 3.61 -28.68 -1.39
CA GLY A 29 4.21 -28.95 -0.09
C GLY A 29 4.50 -27.69 0.71
N THR A 30 4.55 -27.85 2.03
CA THR A 30 4.76 -26.75 2.99
C THR A 30 6.09 -26.01 2.77
N VAL A 31 7.14 -26.71 2.35
CA VAL A 31 8.46 -26.13 2.06
C VAL A 31 8.42 -25.27 0.78
N ALA A 32 7.73 -25.72 -0.26
CA ALA A 32 7.59 -24.96 -1.51
C ALA A 32 6.75 -23.69 -1.29
N GLY A 33 5.64 -23.82 -0.56
CA GLY A 33 4.81 -22.70 -0.14
C GLY A 33 5.58 -21.67 0.68
N ALA A 34 6.36 -22.11 1.68
CA ALA A 34 7.19 -21.23 2.50
C ALA A 34 8.26 -20.49 1.68
N ARG A 35 8.92 -21.18 0.74
CA ARG A 35 9.90 -20.55 -0.16
C ARG A 35 9.26 -19.50 -1.08
N ALA A 36 8.10 -19.81 -1.66
CA ALA A 36 7.36 -18.87 -2.48
C ALA A 36 6.92 -17.64 -1.68
N ALA A 37 6.37 -17.84 -0.48
CA ALA A 37 5.98 -16.75 0.41
C ALA A 37 7.17 -15.85 0.76
N ASN A 38 8.33 -16.42 1.06
CA ASN A 38 9.55 -15.65 1.34
C ASN A 38 10.06 -14.90 0.10
N ALA A 39 9.97 -15.49 -1.09
CA ALA A 39 10.30 -14.80 -2.33
C ALA A 39 9.39 -13.60 -2.59
N PHE A 40 8.07 -13.74 -2.38
CA PHE A 40 7.11 -12.63 -2.47
C PHE A 40 7.38 -11.56 -1.42
N LEU A 41 7.78 -11.93 -0.21
CA LEU A 41 8.19 -10.98 0.83
C LEU A 41 9.39 -10.14 0.36
N MET A 42 10.44 -10.79 -0.15
CA MET A 42 11.62 -10.10 -0.67
C MET A 42 11.27 -9.17 -1.84
N LEU A 43 10.43 -9.62 -2.77
CA LEU A 43 9.94 -8.80 -3.87
C LEU A 43 9.17 -7.57 -3.37
N LYS A 44 8.29 -7.73 -2.36
CA LYS A 44 7.56 -6.62 -1.74
C LYS A 44 8.50 -5.61 -1.08
N LEU A 45 9.50 -6.08 -0.35
CA LEU A 45 10.50 -5.20 0.28
C LEU A 45 11.32 -4.43 -0.77
N LEU A 46 11.75 -5.09 -1.84
CA LEU A 46 12.43 -4.42 -2.96
C LEU A 46 11.55 -3.36 -3.63
N ALA A 47 10.27 -3.65 -3.84
CA ALA A 47 9.33 -2.68 -4.38
C ALA A 47 9.20 -1.45 -3.48
N VAL A 48 9.05 -1.63 -2.17
CA VAL A 48 9.03 -0.52 -1.19
C VAL A 48 10.31 0.31 -1.25
N ILE A 49 11.48 -0.34 -1.26
CA ILE A 49 12.77 0.35 -1.35
C ILE A 49 12.89 1.14 -2.66
N SER A 50 12.41 0.59 -3.78
CA SER A 50 12.43 1.30 -5.07
C SER A 50 11.55 2.55 -5.06
N ILE A 51 10.38 2.49 -4.43
CA ILE A 51 9.48 3.63 -4.25
C ILE A 51 10.15 4.67 -3.34
N ALA A 52 10.79 4.23 -2.26
CA ALA A 52 11.56 5.08 -1.35
C ALA A 52 12.65 5.87 -2.08
N ALA A 53 13.47 5.15 -2.84
CA ALA A 53 14.59 5.73 -3.58
C ALA A 53 14.08 6.75 -4.61
N THR A 54 12.99 6.43 -5.30
CA THR A 54 12.37 7.34 -6.27
C THR A 54 11.87 8.62 -5.59
N GLY A 55 11.18 8.51 -4.45
CA GLY A 55 10.73 9.67 -3.68
C GLY A 55 11.88 10.57 -3.21
N ILE A 56 12.98 9.98 -2.69
CA ILE A 56 14.17 10.71 -2.25
C ILE A 56 14.85 11.42 -3.44
N VAL A 57 15.01 10.73 -4.57
CA VAL A 57 15.63 11.31 -5.77
C VAL A 57 14.83 12.50 -6.29
N VAL A 58 13.49 12.39 -6.36
CA VAL A 58 12.61 13.49 -6.77
C VAL A 58 12.71 14.66 -5.78
N GLY A 59 12.72 14.38 -4.47
CA GLY A 59 12.88 15.40 -3.43
C GLY A 59 14.21 16.16 -3.49
N ILE A 60 15.33 15.47 -3.77
CA ILE A 60 16.66 16.10 -3.86
C ILE A 60 16.84 16.85 -5.19
N THR A 61 16.31 16.31 -6.29
CA THR A 61 16.47 16.92 -7.63
C THR A 61 15.55 18.13 -7.85
N GLY A 62 14.59 18.38 -6.95
CA GLY A 62 13.63 19.48 -7.07
C GLY A 62 12.73 19.37 -8.30
N ARG A 63 12.76 18.23 -9.02
CA ARG A 63 11.88 17.92 -10.15
C ARG A 63 10.53 17.44 -9.64
N HIS A 64 9.87 18.28 -8.85
CA HIS A 64 8.50 18.04 -8.47
C HIS A 64 7.61 18.26 -9.71
N SER A 65 6.88 17.24 -10.12
CA SER A 65 5.88 17.31 -11.20
C SER A 65 4.69 18.21 -10.80
N HIS A 66 4.58 18.58 -9.53
CA HIS A 66 3.61 19.50 -8.97
C HIS A 66 4.22 20.22 -7.77
N GLU A 67 3.89 21.49 -7.52
CA GLU A 67 4.30 22.10 -6.25
C GLU A 67 3.67 21.31 -5.10
N PRO A 68 4.43 20.90 -4.07
CA PRO A 68 3.86 20.39 -2.83
C PRO A 68 3.19 21.57 -2.10
N GLY A 69 2.07 22.02 -2.64
CA GLY A 69 1.34 23.21 -2.21
C GLY A 69 0.37 22.91 -1.07
N PRO A 70 -0.16 23.93 -0.36
CA PRO A 70 -0.95 23.84 0.87
C PRO A 70 -2.31 23.12 0.75
N ASP A 71 -2.72 22.75 -0.46
CA ASP A 71 -4.10 22.35 -0.77
C ASP A 71 -4.51 20.96 -0.26
N TRP A 72 -3.55 20.10 0.08
CA TRP A 72 -3.75 18.82 0.78
C TRP A 72 -4.33 18.98 2.20
N PHE A 73 -4.03 20.09 2.87
CA PHE A 73 -4.61 20.47 4.16
C PHE A 73 -5.59 21.64 4.06
N ALA A 74 -5.82 22.17 2.86
CA ALA A 74 -6.82 23.20 2.68
C ALA A 74 -8.21 22.60 2.92
N SER A 75 -9.01 23.31 3.72
CA SER A 75 -10.43 23.00 3.91
C SER A 75 -11.13 22.93 2.55
N ASP A 76 -11.98 21.92 2.36
CA ASP A 76 -12.73 21.73 1.11
C ASP A 76 -13.38 23.08 0.70
N PRO A 77 -13.08 23.58 -0.52
CA PRO A 77 -13.55 24.90 -0.95
C PRO A 77 -15.08 24.97 -1.11
N ASP A 78 -15.79 23.83 -1.11
CA ASP A 78 -17.26 23.80 -1.15
C ASP A 78 -17.90 24.09 0.22
N PRO A 79 -18.59 25.24 0.40
CA PRO A 79 -19.26 25.59 1.65
C PRO A 79 -20.35 24.59 2.05
N ARG A 80 -20.92 23.83 1.10
CA ARG A 80 -21.94 22.81 1.38
C ARG A 80 -21.39 21.61 2.12
N ARG A 81 -20.14 21.20 1.82
CA ARG A 81 -19.42 20.14 2.54
C ARG A 81 -18.90 20.60 3.88
N GLN A 82 -18.60 21.89 4.03
CA GLN A 82 -18.30 22.48 5.33
C GLN A 82 -19.51 22.39 6.27
N THR A 83 -20.73 22.46 5.74
CA THR A 83 -22.00 22.43 6.50
C THR A 83 -22.61 21.02 6.63
N MET A 84 -22.05 19.99 5.96
CA MET A 84 -22.45 18.61 6.21
C MET A 84 -22.13 18.29 7.67
N LEU A 85 -23.17 17.94 8.42
CA LEU A 85 -23.13 17.71 9.86
C LEU A 85 -21.90 16.87 10.26
N ASP A 86 -21.31 17.20 11.41
CA ASP A 86 -20.04 16.64 11.89
C ASP A 86 -19.94 15.11 11.80
N TRP A 87 -21.08 14.41 11.85
CA TRP A 87 -21.16 12.95 11.67
C TRP A 87 -20.79 12.44 10.27
N ALA A 88 -21.03 13.20 9.19
CA ALA A 88 -20.67 12.80 7.83
C ALA A 88 -19.15 12.83 7.64
N LYS A 89 -18.53 13.94 8.08
CA LYS A 89 -17.07 14.09 8.12
C LYS A 89 -16.45 13.03 9.04
N ALA A 90 -17.02 12.81 10.22
CA ALA A 90 -16.56 11.74 11.10
C ALA A 90 -16.60 10.37 10.41
N GLY A 91 -17.64 10.07 9.64
CA GLY A 91 -17.73 8.85 8.84
C GLY A 91 -16.63 8.71 7.79
N GLU A 92 -16.29 9.79 7.08
CA GLU A 92 -15.18 9.81 6.11
C GLU A 92 -13.83 9.61 6.80
N TYR A 93 -13.57 10.29 7.92
CA TYR A 93 -12.36 10.09 8.72
C TYR A 93 -12.24 8.66 9.25
N ILE A 94 -13.32 8.10 9.79
CA ILE A 94 -13.35 6.71 10.27
C ILE A 94 -13.07 5.74 9.13
N THR A 95 -13.61 5.98 7.94
CA THR A 95 -13.37 5.13 6.76
C THR A 95 -11.91 5.19 6.32
N ALA A 96 -11.29 6.38 6.33
CA ALA A 96 -9.87 6.54 6.02
C ALA A 96 -8.98 5.83 7.05
N ILE A 97 -9.27 5.98 8.35
CA ILE A 97 -8.56 5.29 9.43
C ILE A 97 -8.74 3.78 9.31
N TYR A 98 -9.94 3.30 8.99
CA TYR A 98 -10.21 1.88 8.78
C TYR A 98 -9.40 1.32 7.60
N GLY A 99 -9.33 2.05 6.49
CA GLY A 99 -8.47 1.69 5.35
C GLY A 99 -6.99 1.62 5.73
N ALA A 100 -6.49 2.59 6.49
CA ALA A 100 -5.12 2.57 7.00
C ALA A 100 -4.89 1.40 7.97
N LEU A 101 -5.84 1.12 8.86
CA LEU A 101 -5.76 0.00 9.81
C LEU A 101 -5.75 -1.35 9.11
N PHE A 102 -6.54 -1.49 8.04
CA PHE A 102 -6.56 -2.70 7.21
C PHE A 102 -5.19 -3.01 6.59
N CYS A 103 -4.42 -1.97 6.20
CA CYS A 103 -3.05 -2.15 5.71
C CYS A 103 -2.08 -2.73 6.75
N TYR A 104 -2.38 -2.58 8.04
CA TYR A 104 -1.60 -3.12 9.15
C TYR A 104 -2.09 -4.49 9.64
N GLY A 105 -3.12 -5.07 9.01
CA GLY A 105 -3.61 -6.41 9.33
C GLY A 105 -2.58 -7.51 9.04
N GLY A 106 -2.71 -8.65 9.72
CA GLY A 106 -1.86 -9.83 9.54
C GLY A 106 -0.98 -10.17 10.74
N TRP A 107 -0.84 -9.26 11.72
CA TRP A 107 -0.11 -9.51 12.96
C TRP A 107 -0.77 -10.59 13.83
N GLU A 108 -2.09 -10.77 13.71
CA GLU A 108 -2.85 -11.81 14.39
C GLU A 108 -2.41 -13.23 13.98
N SER A 109 -1.87 -13.38 12.77
CA SER A 109 -1.40 -14.69 12.26
C SER A 109 -0.19 -15.22 13.04
N ILE A 110 0.56 -14.34 13.71
CA ILE A 110 1.73 -14.72 14.51
C ILE A 110 1.30 -15.56 15.72
N GLY A 111 0.08 -15.37 16.22
CA GLY A 111 -0.47 -16.17 17.32
C GLY A 111 -0.57 -17.66 16.99
N PHE A 112 -0.82 -18.02 15.73
CA PHE A 112 -0.93 -19.43 15.32
C PHE A 112 0.41 -20.17 15.33
N VAL A 113 1.51 -19.45 15.10
CA VAL A 113 2.88 -20.00 15.11
C VAL A 113 3.58 -19.81 16.46
N ALA A 114 2.95 -19.12 17.41
CA ALA A 114 3.50 -18.92 18.75
C ALA A 114 3.78 -20.25 19.47
N GLY A 115 2.99 -21.30 19.20
CA GLY A 115 3.21 -22.64 19.76
C GLY A 115 4.45 -23.37 19.23
N GLU A 116 5.01 -22.92 18.11
CA GLU A 116 6.24 -23.47 17.51
C GLU A 116 7.50 -22.65 17.88
N MET A 117 7.33 -21.53 18.59
CA MET A 117 8.45 -20.68 19.02
C MET A 117 9.19 -21.30 20.21
N ALA A 118 10.52 -21.16 20.23
CA ALA A 118 11.35 -21.69 21.30
C ALA A 118 11.09 -21.00 22.65
N ASP A 119 10.98 -19.67 22.66
CA ASP A 119 10.57 -18.88 23.83
C ASP A 119 9.49 -17.86 23.43
N PRO A 120 8.21 -18.28 23.39
CA PRO A 120 7.11 -17.42 22.97
C PRO A 120 6.97 -16.18 23.87
N SER A 121 7.35 -16.26 25.14
CA SER A 121 7.22 -15.15 26.09
C SER A 121 8.10 -13.95 25.73
N ARG A 122 9.24 -14.22 25.07
CA ARG A 122 10.24 -13.23 24.69
C ARG A 122 10.27 -12.97 23.20
N ASP A 123 10.10 -13.99 22.37
CA ASP A 123 10.23 -13.91 20.93
C ASP A 123 8.99 -13.29 20.28
N LEU A 124 7.80 -13.65 20.76
CA LEU A 124 6.53 -13.12 20.27
C LEU A 124 6.47 -11.58 20.32
N PRO A 125 6.71 -10.91 21.48
CA PRO A 125 6.67 -9.45 21.53
C PRO A 125 7.75 -8.79 20.68
N ARG A 126 8.93 -9.42 20.53
CA ARG A 126 10.02 -8.88 19.71
C ARG A 126 9.70 -8.94 18.22
N VAL A 127 9.19 -10.07 17.75
CA VAL A 127 8.82 -10.28 16.35
C VAL A 127 7.69 -9.33 15.96
N ILE A 128 6.64 -9.24 16.77
CA ILE A 128 5.51 -8.33 16.52
C ILE A 128 6.00 -6.88 16.46
N ASN A 129 6.75 -6.42 17.46
CA ASN A 129 7.18 -5.02 17.50
C ASN A 129 8.10 -4.65 16.33
N THR A 130 8.99 -5.57 15.93
CA THR A 130 9.90 -5.35 14.79
C THR A 130 9.12 -5.35 13.47
N ALA A 131 8.24 -6.32 13.25
CA ALA A 131 7.43 -6.41 12.04
C ALA A 131 6.51 -5.19 11.87
N MET A 132 5.83 -4.78 12.95
CA MET A 132 4.97 -3.59 12.94
C MET A 132 5.75 -2.31 12.67
N SER A 133 6.94 -2.14 13.27
CA SER A 133 7.79 -0.97 13.03
C SER A 133 8.23 -0.87 11.57
N VAL A 134 8.58 -2.00 10.95
CA VAL A 134 8.92 -2.05 9.52
C VAL A 134 7.71 -1.74 8.64
N ALA A 135 6.52 -2.28 8.99
CA ALA A 135 5.29 -2.00 8.25
C ALA A 135 4.90 -0.51 8.31
N ILE A 136 4.94 0.10 9.49
CA ILE A 136 4.63 1.52 9.69
C ILE A 136 5.63 2.41 8.94
N SER A 137 6.93 2.16 9.08
CA SER A 137 7.94 2.95 8.37
C SER A 137 7.81 2.83 6.85
N SER A 138 7.60 1.62 6.33
CA SER A 138 7.31 1.38 4.90
C SER A 138 6.07 2.14 4.44
N PHE A 139 4.97 2.09 5.21
CA PHE A 139 3.72 2.75 4.84
C PHE A 139 3.91 4.27 4.76
N VAL A 140 4.49 4.88 5.79
CA VAL A 140 4.76 6.32 5.82
C VAL A 140 5.63 6.73 4.64
N LEU A 141 6.69 5.96 4.38
CA LEU A 141 7.65 6.29 3.33
C LEU A 141 7.07 6.14 1.92
N VAL A 142 6.22 5.13 1.67
CA VAL A 142 5.48 5.02 0.41
C VAL A 142 4.50 6.18 0.25
N ASN A 143 3.75 6.54 1.30
CA ASN A 143 2.82 7.67 1.23
C ASN A 143 3.54 8.99 0.95
N ILE A 144 4.69 9.25 1.59
CA ILE A 144 5.51 10.42 1.30
C ILE A 144 5.97 10.42 -0.16
N ALA A 145 6.48 9.28 -0.66
CA ALA A 145 6.90 9.17 -2.06
C ALA A 145 5.73 9.40 -3.03
N LEU A 146 4.54 8.88 -2.72
CA LEU A 146 3.33 9.13 -3.52
C LEU A 146 2.99 10.63 -3.55
N PHE A 147 3.04 11.32 -2.41
CA PHE A 147 2.80 12.77 -2.36
C PHE A 147 3.83 13.59 -3.13
N MET A 148 5.07 13.13 -3.22
CA MET A 148 6.11 13.83 -3.99
C MET A 148 6.03 13.58 -5.50
N VAL A 149 5.46 12.45 -5.92
CA VAL A 149 5.53 11.97 -7.31
C VAL A 149 4.21 12.17 -8.07
N ILE A 150 3.06 12.08 -7.39
CA ILE A 150 1.74 11.98 -8.06
C ILE A 150 0.83 13.16 -7.66
N PRO A 151 0.19 13.84 -8.64
CA PRO A 151 -0.81 14.88 -8.37
C PRO A 151 -2.02 14.35 -7.58
N PHE A 152 -2.53 15.14 -6.62
CA PHE A 152 -3.63 14.76 -5.72
C PHE A 152 -4.91 14.32 -6.43
N GLU A 153 -5.24 14.95 -7.57
CA GLU A 153 -6.38 14.59 -8.41
C GLU A 153 -6.26 13.17 -9.00
N THR A 154 -5.03 12.74 -9.33
CA THR A 154 -4.75 11.40 -9.87
C THR A 154 -4.86 10.32 -8.78
N VAL A 155 -4.51 10.65 -7.53
CA VAL A 155 -4.63 9.76 -6.37
C VAL A 155 -6.10 9.50 -6.04
N ARG A 156 -6.96 10.54 -6.09
CA ARG A 156 -8.40 10.42 -5.81
C ARG A 156 -9.17 9.67 -6.89
N ALA A 157 -8.73 9.77 -8.14
CA ALA A 157 -9.46 9.21 -9.28
C ALA A 157 -9.19 7.73 -9.56
N ARG A 158 -8.16 7.09 -8.95
CA ARG A 158 -7.72 5.75 -9.38
C ARG A 158 -7.41 4.78 -8.23
N SER A 159 -7.91 3.56 -8.37
CA SER A 159 -7.76 2.42 -7.46
C SER A 159 -6.35 1.78 -7.44
N VAL A 160 -5.44 2.18 -8.33
CA VAL A 160 -4.06 1.66 -8.40
C VAL A 160 -3.08 2.81 -8.55
N VAL A 161 -2.84 3.50 -7.43
CA VAL A 161 -1.99 4.70 -7.39
C VAL A 161 -0.52 4.38 -7.72
N ALA A 162 -0.04 3.17 -7.42
CA ALA A 162 1.36 2.78 -7.62
C ALA A 162 1.78 2.56 -9.09
N VAL A 163 0.84 2.25 -10.00
CA VAL A 163 1.16 1.95 -11.42
C VAL A 163 1.23 3.22 -12.29
N VAL A 164 0.68 4.34 -11.82
CA VAL A 164 0.58 5.57 -12.61
C VAL A 164 1.87 6.41 -12.56
N GLY A 165 2.56 6.47 -11.41
CA GLY A 165 3.80 7.25 -11.27
C GLY A 165 4.96 6.77 -12.16
N ALA A 166 4.94 5.52 -12.61
CA ALA A 166 5.94 4.98 -13.53
C ALA A 166 5.68 5.32 -15.01
N HIS A 167 4.43 5.62 -15.39
CA HIS A 167 4.10 5.91 -16.79
C HIS A 167 4.13 7.41 -17.10
N GLU A 168 3.88 8.28 -16.12
CA GLU A 168 3.88 9.74 -16.35
C GLU A 168 5.30 10.36 -16.30
N ASN A 169 6.24 9.76 -15.58
CA ASN A 169 7.63 10.26 -15.48
C ASN A 169 8.57 9.84 -16.62
N PHE A 170 8.16 8.89 -17.47
CA PHE A 170 8.99 8.38 -18.57
C PHE A 170 8.41 8.68 -19.97
N ALA A 171 7.34 9.46 -20.05
CA ALA A 171 6.62 9.72 -21.31
C ALA A 171 6.89 11.09 -21.96
N TYR A 172 7.86 11.88 -21.51
CA TYR A 172 8.35 13.03 -22.26
C TYR A 172 9.88 13.21 -22.14
N PRO A 173 10.63 13.36 -23.27
CA PRO A 173 11.87 14.12 -23.30
C PRO A 173 11.62 15.63 -23.12
#